data_AF-A0A3B3ITP2-F1
#
_entry.id   AF-A0A3B3ITP2-F1
#
_cell.length_a   1.000
_cell.length_b   1.000
_cell.length_c   1.000
_cell.angle_alpha   90.00
_cell.angle_beta   90.00
_cell.angle_gamma   90.00
#
_symmetry.space_group_name_H-M   'P 1'
#
loop_
_entity.id
_entity.type
_entity.pdbx_description
1 polymer ?
#
loop_
_entity_poly.entity_id
_entity_poly.type
_entity_poly.pdbx_seq_one_letter_code
_entity_poly.pdbx_strand_id
1 'polypeptide(L)'
;MATSGAASAELVIGWCIFGLLLLAILAFCWIYVRKYQSRRESEVVSTITAIFSLAIALITSALLPVDIFLVSYMKNQNGTFKDWANANVSRQIEDTVLYGYYTLYSVILFCVFFWIPFVYFYYEEKDDDDTSKCTQIKTALKYTLGFVVICALLLLVGAFVPLNVPNNKNSTEWEKVKSLFEELGSSHGLAALSFSISSLTLIGMLAAITYTAYGMSALPLNLIKGTRSAAYERLENTEDIEEVEQHIQTIKSKSKDGRPLPARDKRALKQFEERLRTLKKRERHLEFIENSWWTKFCGALRPLKMEFCSCCPGWSPMAQSRLTASSASQVQAILLPQPPK
;
A
#
# COMPACT_ATOMS: atom_id res chain seq x y z
N MET A 1 23.52 -18.18 43.48
CA MET A 1 22.98 -16.80 43.42
C MET A 1 23.53 -15.96 42.26
N ALA A 2 24.72 -16.24 41.70
CA ALA A 2 25.23 -15.51 40.53
C ALA A 2 24.56 -15.91 39.18
N THR A 3 24.04 -17.13 39.07
CA THR A 3 23.42 -17.65 37.84
C THR A 3 22.00 -17.14 37.59
N SER A 4 21.28 -16.74 38.64
CA SER A 4 19.92 -16.19 38.53
C SER A 4 19.89 -14.75 38.00
N GLY A 5 20.91 -13.95 38.28
CA GLY A 5 21.02 -12.56 37.80
C GLY A 5 21.35 -12.45 36.31
N ALA A 6 22.19 -13.36 35.80
CA ALA A 6 22.54 -13.42 34.38
C ALA A 6 21.32 -13.85 33.53
N ALA A 7 20.56 -14.85 33.99
CA ALA A 7 19.34 -15.29 33.29
C ALA A 7 18.28 -14.18 33.20
N SER A 8 18.10 -13.36 34.25
CA SER A 8 17.19 -12.21 34.19
C SER A 8 17.67 -11.10 33.25
N ALA A 9 18.98 -10.87 33.17
CA ALA A 9 19.54 -9.83 32.29
C ALA A 9 19.37 -10.20 30.81
N GLU A 10 19.65 -11.45 30.43
CA GLU A 10 19.47 -11.96 29.07
C GLU A 10 17.99 -11.91 28.62
N LEU A 11 17.07 -12.21 29.53
CA LEU A 11 15.63 -12.16 29.26
C LEU A 11 15.15 -10.72 29.03
N VAL A 12 15.62 -9.77 29.85
CA VAL A 12 15.35 -8.33 29.67
C VAL A 12 15.92 -7.81 28.35
N ILE A 13 17.13 -8.23 27.97
CA ILE A 13 17.74 -7.87 26.69
C ILE A 13 16.89 -8.40 25.52
N GLY A 14 16.39 -9.64 25.60
CA GLY A 14 15.50 -10.22 24.60
C GLY A 14 14.20 -9.43 24.40
N TRP A 15 13.51 -9.07 25.48
CA TRP A 15 12.30 -8.24 25.40
C TRP A 15 12.58 -6.83 24.89
N CYS A 16 13.72 -6.23 25.24
CA CYS A 16 14.15 -4.94 24.72
C CYS A 16 14.39 -4.98 23.20
N ILE A 17 15.07 -6.02 22.70
CA ILE A 17 15.31 -6.21 21.27
C ILE A 17 14.00 -6.41 20.53
N PHE A 18 13.09 -7.24 21.07
CA PHE A 18 11.78 -7.47 20.48
C PHE A 18 10.92 -6.20 20.45
N GLY A 19 10.89 -5.44 21.55
CA GLY A 19 10.19 -4.16 21.62
C GLY A 19 10.73 -3.13 20.63
N LEU A 20 12.05 -3.06 20.47
CA LEU A 20 12.71 -2.18 19.51
C LEU A 20 12.37 -2.58 18.07
N LEU A 21 12.39 -3.87 17.76
CA LEU A 21 12.01 -4.41 16.46
C LEU A 21 10.55 -4.11 16.12
N LEU A 22 9.64 -4.28 17.08
CA LEU A 22 8.22 -3.96 16.91
C LEU A 22 7.99 -2.46 16.68
N LEU A 23 8.69 -1.60 17.43
CA LEU A 23 8.64 -0.15 17.26
C LEU A 23 9.18 0.26 15.88
N ALA A 24 10.28 -0.34 15.43
CA ALA A 24 10.82 -0.10 14.10
C ALA A 24 9.82 -0.49 12.99
N ILE A 25 9.12 -1.62 13.13
CA ILE A 25 8.06 -2.03 12.19
C ILE A 25 6.91 -1.03 12.19
N LEU A 26 6.43 -0.59 13.36
CA LEU A 26 5.35 0.40 13.45
C LEU A 26 5.75 1.76 12.85
N ALA A 27 6.97 2.23 13.13
CA ALA A 27 7.51 3.45 12.56
C ALA A 27 7.61 3.34 11.04
N PHE A 28 8.11 2.21 10.52
CA PHE A 28 8.16 1.93 9.09
C PHE A 28 6.77 1.95 8.46
N CYS A 29 5.78 1.27 9.05
CA CYS A 29 4.41 1.26 8.54
C CYS A 29 3.82 2.67 8.50
N TRP A 30 4.00 3.45 9.56
CA TRP A 30 3.49 4.82 9.64
C TRP A 30 4.13 5.73 8.59
N ILE A 31 5.46 5.68 8.42
CA ILE A 31 6.19 6.46 7.41
C ILE A 31 5.74 6.03 6.00
N TYR A 32 5.63 4.72 5.76
CA TYR A 32 5.26 4.15 4.47
C TYR A 32 3.85 4.61 4.05
N VAL A 33 2.85 4.40 4.90
CA VAL A 33 1.47 4.82 4.62
C VAL A 33 1.42 6.34 4.41
N ARG A 34 2.03 7.14 5.31
CA ARG A 34 2.00 8.60 5.20
C ARG A 34 2.70 9.14 3.95
N LYS A 35 3.68 8.41 3.41
CA LYS A 35 4.38 8.79 2.17
C LYS A 35 3.53 8.58 0.92
N TYR A 36 2.72 7.50 0.88
CA TYR A 36 1.88 7.17 -0.28
C TYR A 36 0.44 7.69 -0.17
N GLN A 37 0.06 8.19 0.99
CA GLN A 37 -1.26 8.75 1.21
C GLN A 37 -1.45 10.08 0.47
N SER A 38 -2.51 10.17 -0.33
CA SER A 38 -2.91 11.43 -0.98
C SER A 38 -3.43 12.43 0.06
N ARG A 39 -2.92 13.67 0.00
CA ARG A 39 -3.30 14.76 0.92
C ARG A 39 -4.77 15.21 0.79
N ARG A 40 -5.50 14.76 -0.22
CA ARG A 40 -6.80 15.32 -0.59
C ARG A 40 -8.01 14.51 -0.11
N GLU A 41 -7.86 13.21 0.17
CA GLU A 41 -8.97 12.29 0.53
C GLU A 41 -8.60 11.36 1.70
N SER A 42 -7.93 11.96 2.68
CA SER A 42 -7.27 11.26 3.77
C SER A 42 -8.23 11.03 4.94
N GLU A 43 -8.87 9.86 5.00
CA GLU A 43 -9.75 9.45 6.11
C GLU A 43 -9.01 8.70 7.24
N VAL A 44 -9.29 9.05 8.50
CA VAL A 44 -8.51 8.58 9.66
C VAL A 44 -8.67 7.07 9.90
N VAL A 45 -9.87 6.50 9.77
CA VAL A 45 -10.07 5.07 10.04
C VAL A 45 -9.45 4.20 8.93
N SER A 46 -9.49 4.66 7.68
CA SER A 46 -8.83 3.98 6.56
C SER A 46 -7.31 3.94 6.73
N THR A 47 -6.70 5.05 7.16
CA THR A 47 -5.25 5.09 7.44
C THR A 47 -4.84 4.20 8.60
N ILE A 48 -5.57 4.24 9.73
CA ILE A 48 -5.30 3.37 10.86
C ILE A 48 -5.41 1.90 10.44
N THR A 49 -6.42 1.56 9.63
CA THR A 49 -6.63 0.21 9.12
C THR A 49 -5.49 -0.26 8.23
N ALA A 50 -4.99 0.60 7.34
CA ALA A 50 -3.84 0.30 6.50
C ALA A 50 -2.54 0.12 7.30
N ILE A 51 -2.30 0.97 8.31
CA ILE A 51 -1.13 0.86 9.19
C ILE A 51 -1.21 -0.44 10.00
N PHE A 52 -2.36 -0.74 10.58
CA PHE A 52 -2.57 -1.92 11.42
C PHE A 52 -2.43 -3.22 10.63
N SER A 53 -3.07 -3.33 9.47
CA SER A 53 -3.00 -4.53 8.63
C SER A 53 -1.58 -4.76 8.10
N LEU A 54 -0.89 -3.70 7.66
CA LEU A 54 0.50 -3.77 7.21
C LEU A 54 1.44 -4.17 8.36
N ALA A 55 1.24 -3.60 9.56
CA ALA A 55 2.04 -3.92 10.73
C ALA A 55 1.92 -5.40 11.12
N ILE A 56 0.69 -5.94 11.16
CA ILE A 56 0.48 -7.36 11.47
C ILE A 56 1.13 -8.27 10.43
N ALA A 57 1.01 -7.94 9.14
CA ALA A 57 1.65 -8.72 8.08
C ALA A 57 3.19 -8.73 8.23
N LEU A 58 3.80 -7.58 8.53
CA LEU A 58 5.24 -7.47 8.75
C LEU A 58 5.71 -8.15 10.03
N ILE A 59 4.95 -8.04 11.14
CA ILE A 59 5.23 -8.76 12.39
C ILE A 59 5.21 -10.27 12.14
N THR A 60 4.22 -10.75 11.38
CA THR A 60 4.11 -12.17 11.03
C THR A 60 5.26 -12.65 10.16
N SER A 61 5.70 -11.84 9.20
CA SER A 61 6.89 -12.14 8.40
C SER A 61 8.17 -12.10 9.23
N ALA A 62 8.26 -11.22 10.23
CA ALA A 62 9.40 -11.12 11.13
C ALA A 62 9.46 -12.26 12.16
N LEU A 63 8.35 -12.94 12.42
CA LEU A 63 8.34 -14.11 13.29
C LEU A 63 9.10 -15.29 12.69
N LEU A 64 9.12 -15.44 11.36
CA LEU A 64 9.86 -16.50 10.67
C LEU A 64 11.37 -16.51 10.97
N PRO A 65 12.13 -15.40 10.79
CA PRO A 65 13.55 -15.38 11.15
C PRO A 65 13.77 -15.52 12.66
N VAL A 66 12.84 -15.04 13.49
CA VAL A 66 12.91 -15.22 14.95
C VAL A 66 12.76 -16.69 15.34
N ASP A 67 11.83 -17.41 14.72
CA ASP A 67 11.63 -18.86 14.90
C ASP A 67 12.89 -19.65 14.50
N ILE A 68 13.42 -19.39 13.30
CA ILE A 68 14.68 -20.00 12.83
C ILE A 68 15.83 -19.72 13.82
N PHE A 69 15.93 -18.48 14.30
CA PHE A 69 16.94 -18.11 15.29
C PHE A 69 16.75 -18.84 16.61
N LEU A 70 15.52 -18.96 17.11
CA LEU A 70 15.21 -19.57 18.40
C LEU A 70 15.53 -21.07 18.40
N VAL A 71 15.13 -21.78 17.35
CA VAL A 71 15.46 -23.21 17.16
C VAL A 71 16.97 -23.40 17.02
N SER A 72 17.65 -22.50 16.30
CA SER A 72 19.11 -22.51 16.17
C SER A 72 19.80 -22.23 17.50
N TYR A 73 19.30 -21.28 18.29
CA TYR A 73 19.86 -20.87 19.57
C TYR A 73 19.78 -21.97 20.64
N MET A 74 18.75 -22.82 20.57
CA MET A 74 18.59 -23.97 21.45
C MET A 74 19.56 -25.12 21.15
N LYS A 75 20.17 -25.13 19.95
CA LYS A 75 21.13 -26.14 19.52
C LYS A 75 22.58 -25.67 19.69
N ASN A 76 23.46 -26.63 19.93
CA ASN A 76 24.90 -26.46 19.87
C ASN A 76 25.38 -26.58 18.41
N GLN A 77 26.63 -26.18 18.14
CA GLN A 77 27.27 -26.38 16.84
C GLN A 77 27.31 -27.86 16.40
N ASN A 78 27.25 -28.77 17.37
CA ASN A 78 27.27 -30.22 17.15
C ASN A 78 25.88 -30.81 16.86
N GLY A 79 24.83 -29.99 16.77
CA GLY A 79 23.46 -30.41 16.53
C GLY A 79 22.70 -30.93 17.76
N THR A 80 23.38 -31.08 18.90
CA THR A 80 22.77 -31.46 20.19
C THR A 80 22.08 -30.26 20.85
N PHE A 81 21.03 -30.49 21.64
CA PHE A 81 20.41 -29.43 22.43
C PHE A 81 21.34 -28.98 23.57
N LYS A 82 21.28 -27.70 23.93
CA LYS A 82 22.02 -27.14 25.08
C LYS A 82 21.50 -27.71 26.39
N ASP A 83 22.36 -27.79 27.41
CA ASP A 83 22.02 -28.38 28.71
C ASP A 83 20.90 -27.63 29.45
N TRP A 84 20.77 -26.32 29.22
CA TRP A 84 19.66 -25.51 29.75
C TRP A 84 18.34 -25.73 28.99
N ALA A 85 18.40 -26.20 27.74
CA ALA A 85 17.26 -26.53 26.90
C ALA A 85 16.81 -27.97 27.18
N ASN A 86 16.53 -28.28 28.46
CA ASN A 86 15.92 -29.55 28.84
C ASN A 86 14.54 -29.69 28.16
N ALA A 87 14.07 -30.92 27.94
CA ALA A 87 12.88 -31.23 27.13
C ALA A 87 11.60 -30.49 27.58
N ASN A 88 11.52 -30.07 28.85
CA ASN A 88 10.39 -29.27 29.35
C ASN A 88 10.47 -27.80 28.92
N VAL A 89 11.66 -27.20 28.94
CA VAL A 89 11.87 -25.79 28.57
C VAL A 89 11.75 -25.62 27.06
N SER A 90 12.28 -26.57 26.29
CA SER A 90 12.14 -26.56 24.82
C SER A 90 10.67 -26.59 24.39
N ARG A 91 9.86 -27.48 24.99
CA ARG A 91 8.42 -27.57 24.71
C ARG A 91 7.68 -26.29 25.06
N GLN A 92 7.99 -25.65 26.20
CA GLN A 92 7.37 -24.38 26.56
C GLN A 92 7.65 -23.27 25.53
N ILE A 93 8.88 -23.22 25.01
CA ILE A 93 9.28 -22.26 23.99
C ILE A 93 8.57 -22.57 22.66
N GLU A 94 8.55 -23.83 22.24
CA GLU A 94 7.84 -24.29 21.04
C GLU A 94 6.34 -23.97 21.12
N ASP A 95 5.69 -24.27 22.24
CA ASP A 95 4.26 -23.97 22.46
C ASP A 95 4.01 -22.46 22.41
N THR A 96 4.90 -21.65 23.00
CA THR A 96 4.78 -20.18 22.97
C THR A 96 4.83 -19.64 21.54
N VAL A 97 5.78 -20.12 20.73
CA VAL A 97 5.90 -19.73 19.32
C VAL A 97 4.69 -20.21 18.52
N LEU A 98 4.22 -21.43 18.77
CA LEU A 98 3.03 -22.02 18.17
C LEU A 98 1.78 -21.16 18.43
N TYR A 99 1.53 -20.77 19.69
CA TYR A 99 0.43 -19.86 20.04
C TYR A 99 0.59 -18.48 19.39
N GLY A 100 1.82 -18.00 19.23
CA GLY A 100 2.14 -16.80 18.46
C GLY A 100 1.65 -16.90 17.01
N TYR A 101 1.97 -18.00 16.32
CA TYR A 101 1.48 -18.26 14.97
C TYR A 101 -0.04 -18.37 14.89
N TYR A 102 -0.67 -19.10 15.81
CA TYR A 102 -2.13 -19.20 15.89
C TYR A 102 -2.80 -17.83 15.99
N THR A 103 -2.29 -16.99 16.90
CA THR A 103 -2.83 -15.66 17.15
C THR A 103 -2.64 -14.77 15.93
N LEU A 104 -1.43 -14.69 15.38
CA LEU A 104 -1.12 -13.83 14.24
C LEU A 104 -1.87 -14.24 12.98
N TYR A 105 -1.94 -15.54 12.66
CA TYR A 105 -2.69 -16.02 11.49
C TYR A 105 -4.19 -15.77 11.62
N SER A 106 -4.75 -15.97 12.82
CA SER A 106 -6.16 -15.66 13.08
C SER A 106 -6.45 -14.17 12.93
N VAL A 107 -5.56 -13.31 13.43
CA VAL A 107 -5.67 -11.85 13.27
C VAL A 107 -5.52 -11.44 11.81
N ILE A 108 -4.63 -12.06 11.02
CA ILE A 108 -4.51 -11.81 9.58
C ILE A 108 -5.81 -12.17 8.86
N LEU A 109 -6.36 -13.36 9.10
CA LEU A 109 -7.61 -13.78 8.45
C LEU A 109 -8.76 -12.86 8.82
N PHE A 110 -8.86 -12.46 10.09
CA PHE A 110 -9.84 -11.47 10.53
C PHE A 110 -9.63 -10.13 9.81
N CYS A 111 -8.39 -9.66 9.70
CA CYS A 111 -8.10 -8.40 9.01
C CYS A 111 -8.50 -8.45 7.52
N VAL A 112 -8.16 -9.54 6.83
CA VAL A 112 -8.36 -9.67 5.38
C VAL A 112 -9.81 -9.94 5.01
N PHE A 113 -10.50 -10.83 5.73
CA PHE A 113 -11.86 -11.25 5.38
C PHE A 113 -12.97 -10.48 6.09
N PHE A 114 -12.66 -9.77 7.18
CA PHE A 114 -13.66 -8.99 7.93
C PHE A 114 -13.31 -7.51 7.97
N TRP A 115 -12.17 -7.14 8.56
CA TRP A 115 -11.88 -5.74 8.88
C TRP A 115 -11.64 -4.85 7.66
N ILE A 116 -10.80 -5.28 6.70
CA ILE A 116 -10.51 -4.50 5.49
C ILE A 116 -11.77 -4.34 4.61
N PRO A 117 -12.51 -5.42 4.27
CA PRO A 117 -13.76 -5.27 3.53
C PRO A 117 -14.78 -4.40 4.28
N PHE A 118 -14.84 -4.50 5.61
CA PHE A 118 -15.75 -3.68 6.43
C PHE A 118 -15.45 -2.20 6.31
N VAL A 119 -14.18 -1.83 6.50
CA VAL A 119 -13.75 -0.44 6.40
C VAL A 119 -13.94 0.07 4.97
N TYR A 120 -13.65 -0.74 3.96
CA TYR A 120 -13.87 -0.41 2.55
C TYR A 120 -15.34 -0.07 2.27
N PHE A 121 -16.28 -0.98 2.55
CA PHE A 121 -17.72 -0.73 2.30
C PHE A 121 -18.31 0.35 3.20
N TYR A 122 -17.82 0.47 4.44
CA TYR A 122 -18.24 1.54 5.33
C TYR A 122 -17.90 2.92 4.73
N TYR A 123 -16.74 3.06 4.10
CA TYR A 123 -16.33 4.33 3.48
C TYR A 123 -16.95 4.57 2.12
N GLU A 124 -17.16 3.54 1.29
CA GLU A 124 -17.82 3.72 -0.01
C GLU A 124 -19.27 4.21 0.15
N GLU A 125 -19.98 3.79 1.20
CA GLU A 125 -21.33 4.26 1.53
C GLU A 125 -21.35 5.63 2.25
N LYS A 126 -20.18 6.17 2.63
CA LYS A 126 -20.09 7.47 3.32
C LYS A 126 -20.34 8.64 2.37
N ASP A 127 -20.13 8.45 1.06
CA ASP A 127 -20.23 9.51 0.05
C ASP A 127 -21.69 9.83 -0.34
N ASP A 128 -22.67 9.06 0.14
CA ASP A 128 -24.10 9.37 0.03
C ASP A 128 -24.56 10.20 1.25
N ASP A 129 -24.65 11.53 1.06
CA ASP A 129 -24.80 12.58 2.10
C ASP A 129 -25.99 12.45 3.08
N ASP A 130 -26.95 11.54 2.84
CA ASP A 130 -28.21 11.44 3.61
C ASP A 130 -28.39 10.14 4.43
N THR A 131 -27.39 9.25 4.47
CA THR A 131 -27.55 7.93 5.12
C THR A 131 -27.22 7.96 6.62
N SER A 132 -28.17 7.52 7.46
CA SER A 132 -27.93 7.39 8.91
C SER A 132 -26.78 6.42 9.22
N LYS A 133 -25.92 6.74 10.19
CA LYS A 133 -24.76 5.90 10.59
C LYS A 133 -25.13 4.44 10.86
N CYS A 134 -26.32 4.19 11.40
CA CYS A 134 -26.79 2.83 11.69
C CYS A 134 -27.12 2.05 10.40
N THR A 135 -27.68 2.71 9.39
CA THR A 135 -27.94 2.11 8.07
C THR A 135 -26.63 1.79 7.37
N GLN A 136 -25.67 2.71 7.40
CA GLN A 136 -24.33 2.54 6.81
C GLN A 136 -23.61 1.30 7.36
N ILE A 137 -23.60 1.14 8.70
CA ILE A 137 -22.98 -0.03 9.35
C ILE A 137 -23.70 -1.33 8.96
N LYS A 138 -25.03 -1.32 8.86
CA LYS A 138 -25.81 -2.49 8.45
C LYS A 138 -25.52 -2.89 7.00
N THR A 139 -25.43 -1.91 6.11
CA THR A 139 -25.10 -2.14 4.70
C THR A 139 -23.67 -2.69 4.55
N ALA A 140 -22.69 -2.08 5.23
CA ALA A 140 -21.32 -2.58 5.25
C ALA A 140 -21.20 -3.99 5.85
N LEU A 141 -21.96 -4.29 6.92
CA LEU A 141 -22.03 -5.64 7.51
C LEU A 141 -22.64 -6.67 6.55
N LYS A 142 -23.63 -6.29 5.75
CA LYS A 142 -24.26 -7.18 4.78
C LYS A 142 -23.27 -7.61 3.69
N TYR A 143 -22.45 -6.68 3.18
CA TYR A 143 -21.47 -7.00 2.13
C TYR A 143 -20.25 -7.74 2.67
N THR A 144 -19.79 -7.41 3.88
CA THR A 144 -18.70 -8.14 4.56
C THR A 144 -19.06 -9.58 4.89
N LEU A 145 -20.35 -9.88 5.14
CA LEU A 145 -20.81 -11.25 5.39
C LEU A 145 -20.39 -12.21 4.27
N GLY A 146 -20.40 -11.76 3.01
CA GLY A 146 -19.94 -12.58 1.88
C GLY A 146 -18.47 -13.01 2.01
N PHE A 147 -17.59 -12.09 2.42
CA PHE A 147 -16.17 -12.38 2.67
C PHE A 147 -15.97 -13.31 3.86
N VAL A 148 -16.78 -13.17 4.91
CA VAL A 148 -16.76 -14.07 6.06
C VAL A 148 -17.19 -15.49 5.66
N VAL A 149 -18.20 -15.63 4.80
CA VAL A 149 -18.62 -16.94 4.26
C VAL A 149 -17.49 -17.58 3.45
N ILE A 150 -16.78 -16.81 2.62
CA ILE A 150 -15.61 -17.32 1.88
C ILE A 150 -14.51 -17.78 2.84
N CYS A 151 -14.23 -17.00 3.90
CA CYS A 151 -13.28 -17.39 4.94
C CYS A 151 -13.68 -18.69 5.63
N ALA A 152 -14.95 -18.83 6.00
CA ALA A 152 -15.48 -20.05 6.60
C ALA A 152 -15.32 -21.26 5.66
N LEU A 153 -15.59 -21.10 4.36
CA LEU A 153 -15.38 -22.17 3.38
C LEU A 153 -13.90 -22.55 3.27
N LEU A 154 -12.98 -21.59 3.24
CA LEU A 154 -11.53 -21.85 3.22
C LEU A 154 -11.07 -22.62 4.46
N LEU A 155 -11.53 -22.20 5.65
CA LEU A 155 -11.22 -22.88 6.91
C LEU A 155 -11.80 -24.29 6.97
N LEU A 156 -13.04 -24.48 6.48
CA LEU A 156 -13.66 -25.81 6.41
C LEU A 156 -12.86 -26.72 5.48
N VAL A 157 -12.52 -26.27 4.27
CA VAL A 157 -11.69 -27.06 3.35
C VAL A 157 -10.35 -27.39 4.00
N GLY A 158 -9.69 -26.41 4.63
CA GLY A 158 -8.43 -26.64 5.32
C GLY A 158 -8.52 -27.58 6.52
N ALA A 159 -9.67 -27.65 7.19
CA ALA A 159 -9.94 -28.58 8.28
C ALA A 159 -10.28 -30.00 7.77
N PHE A 160 -10.96 -30.13 6.62
CA PHE A 160 -11.37 -31.42 6.04
C PHE A 160 -10.28 -32.10 5.20
N VAL A 161 -9.37 -31.35 4.56
CA VAL A 161 -8.24 -31.92 3.80
C VAL A 161 -7.41 -32.93 4.62
N PRO A 162 -7.12 -32.70 5.93
CA PRO A 162 -6.38 -33.67 6.74
C PRO A 162 -7.22 -34.77 7.42
N LEU A 163 -8.55 -34.81 7.28
CA LEU A 163 -9.41 -35.71 8.08
C LEU A 163 -10.08 -36.85 7.28
N ASN A 164 -10.03 -38.05 7.86
CA ASN A 164 -10.96 -39.14 7.61
C ASN A 164 -12.20 -38.93 8.50
N VAL A 165 -13.35 -38.66 7.90
CA VAL A 165 -14.60 -38.30 8.60
C VAL A 165 -15.16 -39.49 9.41
N PRO A 166 -15.36 -39.37 10.74
CA PRO A 166 -16.17 -40.33 11.49
C PRO A 166 -17.65 -40.09 11.17
N ASN A 167 -18.29 -41.08 10.54
CA ASN A 167 -19.67 -41.02 10.10
C ASN A 167 -20.65 -41.22 11.28
N ASN A 168 -21.03 -40.15 11.98
CA ASN A 168 -22.17 -40.19 12.89
C ASN A 168 -23.42 -39.63 12.21
N LYS A 169 -24.42 -40.51 12.00
CA LYS A 169 -25.59 -40.29 11.13
C LYS A 169 -26.70 -39.44 11.76
N ASN A 170 -26.59 -39.05 13.03
CA ASN A 170 -27.74 -38.56 13.82
C ASN A 170 -27.61 -37.15 14.41
N SER A 171 -26.60 -36.35 14.06
CA SER A 171 -26.43 -34.99 14.62
C SER A 171 -27.17 -33.92 13.81
N THR A 172 -27.69 -32.91 14.52
CA THR A 172 -28.28 -31.72 13.90
C THR A 172 -27.20 -30.89 13.18
N GLU A 173 -27.56 -30.23 12.08
CA GLU A 173 -26.61 -29.40 11.29
C GLU A 173 -25.89 -28.34 12.16
N TRP A 174 -26.56 -27.82 13.18
CA TRP A 174 -25.96 -26.89 14.14
C TRP A 174 -24.96 -27.55 15.09
N GLU A 175 -25.22 -28.77 15.57
CA GLU A 175 -24.24 -29.52 16.37
C GLU A 175 -23.00 -29.87 15.56
N LYS A 176 -23.13 -30.13 14.27
CA LYS A 176 -21.98 -30.31 13.37
C LYS A 176 -21.16 -29.04 13.27
N VAL A 177 -21.79 -27.88 13.06
CA VAL A 177 -21.09 -26.58 13.03
C VAL A 177 -20.42 -26.26 14.36
N LYS A 178 -21.07 -26.54 15.48
CA LYS A 178 -20.51 -26.32 16.81
C LYS A 178 -19.34 -27.25 17.11
N SER A 179 -19.47 -28.54 16.78
CA SER A 179 -18.40 -29.54 16.85
C SER A 179 -17.21 -29.14 15.97
N LEU A 180 -17.46 -28.63 14.77
CA LEU A 180 -16.40 -28.14 13.88
C LEU A 180 -15.68 -26.93 14.46
N PHE A 181 -16.40 -26.00 15.09
CA PHE A 181 -15.78 -24.84 15.75
C PHE A 181 -14.94 -25.24 16.98
N GLU A 182 -15.40 -26.25 17.72
CA GLU A 182 -14.72 -26.80 18.89
C GLU A 182 -13.47 -27.59 18.49
N GLU A 183 -13.53 -28.36 17.40
CA GLU A 183 -12.44 -29.15 16.83
C GLU A 183 -11.39 -28.28 16.09
N LEU A 184 -11.83 -27.14 15.52
CA LEU A 184 -10.94 -26.07 15.05
C LEU A 184 -10.15 -25.44 16.21
N GLY A 185 -10.74 -25.41 17.41
CA GLY A 185 -10.13 -24.84 18.61
C GLY A 185 -9.20 -25.79 19.37
N SER A 186 -9.37 -27.11 19.27
CA SER A 186 -8.68 -28.08 20.15
C SER A 186 -7.47 -28.81 19.57
N SER A 187 -7.38 -29.04 18.24
CA SER A 187 -6.26 -29.83 17.69
C SER A 187 -5.94 -29.61 16.20
N HIS A 188 -6.91 -29.29 15.34
CA HIS A 188 -6.70 -29.20 13.88
C HIS A 188 -6.76 -27.77 13.31
N GLY A 189 -6.92 -26.76 14.16
CA GLY A 189 -6.95 -25.35 13.75
C GLY A 189 -5.72 -24.90 12.96
N LEU A 190 -4.52 -25.40 13.30
CA LEU A 190 -3.29 -25.02 12.58
C LEU A 190 -3.33 -25.43 11.11
N ALA A 191 -3.83 -26.63 10.81
CA ALA A 191 -3.93 -27.11 9.43
C ALA A 191 -4.91 -26.24 8.63
N ALA A 192 -6.05 -25.89 9.21
CA ALA A 192 -7.03 -25.01 8.58
C ALA A 192 -6.51 -23.58 8.36
N LEU A 193 -5.85 -23.01 9.38
CA LEU A 193 -5.26 -21.67 9.33
C LEU A 193 -4.09 -21.62 8.32
N SER A 194 -3.16 -22.56 8.39
CA SER A 194 -2.02 -22.64 7.46
C SER A 194 -2.47 -22.86 6.03
N PHE A 195 -3.48 -23.71 5.78
CA PHE A 195 -4.09 -23.86 4.46
C PHE A 195 -4.70 -22.55 3.95
N SER A 196 -5.49 -21.88 4.79
CA SER A 196 -6.14 -20.61 4.43
C SER A 196 -5.13 -19.51 4.12
N ILE A 197 -4.09 -19.37 4.96
CA ILE A 197 -2.98 -18.43 4.73
C ILE A 197 -2.21 -18.82 3.47
N SER A 198 -1.92 -20.10 3.22
CA SER A 198 -1.22 -20.56 2.01
C SER A 198 -2.02 -20.30 0.73
N SER A 199 -3.34 -20.46 0.77
CA SER A 199 -4.21 -20.08 -0.35
C SER A 199 -4.16 -18.58 -0.61
N LEU A 200 -4.17 -17.77 0.45
CA LEU A 200 -4.09 -16.31 0.33
C LEU A 200 -2.72 -15.87 -0.20
N THR A 201 -1.62 -16.47 0.27
CA THR A 201 -0.28 -16.17 -0.24
C THR A 201 -0.12 -16.61 -1.68
N LEU A 202 -0.70 -17.74 -2.11
CA LEU A 202 -0.69 -18.15 -3.51
C LEU A 202 -1.33 -17.10 -4.43
N ILE A 203 -2.53 -16.61 -4.07
CA ILE A 203 -3.21 -15.54 -4.81
C ILE A 203 -2.38 -14.25 -4.78
N GLY A 204 -1.84 -13.89 -3.61
CA GLY A 204 -0.97 -12.73 -3.44
C GLY A 204 0.31 -12.83 -4.28
N MET A 205 0.90 -14.02 -4.41
CA MET A 205 2.09 -14.26 -5.22
C MET A 205 1.78 -14.12 -6.72
N LEU A 206 0.64 -14.60 -7.19
CA LEU A 206 0.22 -14.38 -8.59
C LEU A 206 0.04 -12.88 -8.89
N ALA A 207 -0.59 -12.14 -7.96
CA ALA A 207 -0.71 -10.69 -8.07
C ALA A 207 0.67 -10.00 -8.03
N ALA A 208 1.58 -10.44 -7.15
CA ALA A 208 2.93 -9.91 -7.06
C ALA A 208 3.74 -10.18 -8.34
N ILE A 209 3.64 -11.37 -8.94
CA ILE A 209 4.33 -11.71 -10.19
C ILE A 209 3.83 -10.82 -11.33
N THR A 210 2.52 -10.71 -11.50
CA THR A 210 1.92 -9.88 -12.58
C THR A 210 2.29 -8.40 -12.43
N TYR A 211 2.18 -7.87 -11.21
CA TYR A 211 2.53 -6.48 -10.92
C TYR A 211 4.03 -6.20 -11.05
N THR A 212 4.87 -7.09 -10.53
CA THR A 212 6.34 -6.96 -10.61
C THR A 212 6.81 -7.09 -12.07
N ALA A 213 6.25 -8.01 -12.84
CA ALA A 213 6.60 -8.19 -14.26
C ALA A 213 6.30 -6.92 -15.08
N TYR A 214 5.12 -6.32 -14.88
CA TYR A 214 4.78 -5.05 -15.54
C TYR A 214 5.69 -3.92 -15.06
N GLY A 215 5.91 -3.80 -13.76
CA GLY A 215 6.74 -2.75 -13.18
C GLY A 215 8.21 -2.82 -13.63
N MET A 216 8.77 -4.03 -13.69
CA MET A 216 10.13 -4.29 -14.17
C MET A 216 10.27 -4.08 -15.68
N SER A 217 9.20 -4.30 -16.46
CA SER A 217 9.20 -4.03 -17.90
C SER A 217 9.03 -2.54 -18.21
N ALA A 218 8.22 -1.83 -17.41
CA ALA A 218 7.98 -0.40 -17.58
C ALA A 218 9.17 0.47 -17.13
N LEU A 219 9.98 0.00 -16.18
CA LEU A 219 11.15 0.72 -15.67
C LEU A 219 12.22 1.03 -16.74
N PRO A 220 12.73 0.05 -17.53
CA PRO A 220 13.68 0.33 -18.61
C PRO A 220 13.03 1.13 -19.74
N LEU A 221 11.75 0.90 -20.05
CA LEU A 221 11.02 1.70 -21.04
C LEU A 221 10.92 3.17 -20.64
N ASN A 222 10.64 3.46 -19.36
CA ASN A 222 10.61 4.82 -18.84
C ASN A 222 12.01 5.45 -18.72
N LEU A 223 13.05 4.65 -18.50
CA LEU A 223 14.45 5.11 -18.52
C LEU A 223 14.93 5.44 -19.93
N ILE A 224 14.62 4.60 -20.93
CA ILE A 224 14.95 4.84 -22.34
C ILE A 224 14.17 6.02 -22.90
N LYS A 225 12.89 6.16 -22.50
CA LYS A 225 12.07 7.31 -22.90
C LYS A 225 12.56 8.63 -22.31
N GLY A 226 13.37 8.57 -21.24
CA GLY A 226 13.98 9.71 -20.57
C GLY A 226 12.94 10.59 -19.88
N THR A 227 13.16 10.95 -18.62
CA THR A 227 12.47 12.12 -18.06
C THR A 227 12.90 13.32 -18.89
N ARG A 228 11.96 13.98 -19.59
CA ARG A 228 12.20 15.22 -20.35
C ARG A 228 13.08 16.12 -19.48
N SER A 229 14.32 16.34 -19.90
CA SER A 229 15.33 16.96 -19.05
C SER A 229 14.82 18.34 -18.64
N ALA A 230 14.88 18.66 -17.35
CA ALA A 230 14.50 20.00 -16.87
C ALA A 230 15.31 21.09 -17.61
N ALA A 231 16.53 20.79 -18.06
CA ALA A 231 17.32 21.68 -18.90
C ALA A 231 16.74 21.88 -20.32
N TYR A 232 16.11 20.85 -20.89
CA TYR A 232 15.41 20.94 -22.17
C TYR A 232 14.09 21.70 -22.02
N GLU A 233 13.31 21.43 -20.96
CA GLU A 233 12.10 22.20 -20.65
C GLU A 233 12.41 23.68 -20.36
N ARG A 234 13.58 23.97 -19.76
CA ARG A 234 14.07 25.35 -19.62
C ARG A 234 14.39 25.99 -20.96
N LEU A 235 15.14 25.29 -21.82
CA LEU A 235 15.52 25.79 -23.13
C LEU A 235 14.28 26.17 -23.97
N GLU A 236 13.29 25.27 -24.01
CA GLU A 236 12.01 25.48 -24.71
C GLU A 236 11.19 26.61 -24.09
N ASN A 237 11.11 26.69 -22.75
CA ASN A 237 10.40 27.77 -22.08
C ASN A 237 11.09 29.13 -22.26
N THR A 238 12.43 29.16 -22.42
CA THR A 238 13.18 30.38 -22.78
C THR A 238 12.91 30.78 -24.24
N GLU A 239 12.91 29.83 -25.18
CA GLU A 239 12.57 30.05 -26.58
C GLU A 239 11.13 30.61 -26.74
N ASP A 240 10.15 30.03 -26.04
CA ASP A 240 8.76 30.51 -26.00
C ASP A 240 8.64 31.94 -25.43
N ILE A 241 9.44 32.29 -24.42
CA ILE A 241 9.46 33.64 -23.84
C ILE A 241 10.00 34.63 -24.87
N GLU A 242 11.08 34.29 -25.58
CA GLU A 242 11.66 35.14 -26.61
C GLU A 242 10.68 35.38 -27.78
N GLU A 243 9.98 34.34 -28.25
CA GLU A 243 8.98 34.45 -29.32
C GLU A 243 7.81 35.37 -28.91
N VAL A 244 7.30 35.19 -27.69
CA VAL A 244 6.20 36.03 -27.16
C VAL A 244 6.65 37.49 -26.96
N GLU A 245 7.87 37.73 -26.47
CA GLU A 245 8.41 39.08 -26.34
C GLU A 245 8.58 39.77 -27.70
N GLN A 246 9.05 39.05 -28.72
CA GLN A 246 9.14 39.57 -30.09
C GLN A 246 7.78 39.96 -30.66
N HIS A 247 6.74 39.14 -30.44
CA HIS A 247 5.38 39.48 -30.87
C HIS A 247 4.80 40.70 -30.15
N ILE A 248 5.05 40.83 -28.84
CA ILE A 248 4.65 42.02 -28.08
C ILE A 248 5.37 43.27 -28.63
N GLN A 249 6.67 43.19 -28.89
CA GLN A 249 7.44 44.29 -29.46
C GLN A 249 6.95 44.68 -30.86
N THR A 250 6.58 43.71 -31.69
CA THR A 250 6.04 43.92 -33.05
C THR A 250 4.67 44.61 -33.01
N ILE A 251 3.80 44.25 -32.07
CA ILE A 251 2.50 44.92 -31.90
C ILE A 251 2.71 46.33 -31.33
N LYS A 252 3.67 46.49 -30.41
CA LYS A 252 3.99 47.78 -29.79
C LYS A 252 4.66 48.76 -30.76
N SER A 253 5.50 48.27 -31.69
CA SER A 253 6.11 49.09 -32.73
C SER A 253 5.07 49.62 -33.73
N LYS A 254 4.08 48.78 -34.12
CA LYS A 254 2.91 49.21 -34.92
C LYS A 254 2.06 50.29 -34.23
N SER A 255 2.11 50.35 -32.90
CA SER A 255 1.41 51.36 -32.11
C SER A 255 2.18 52.68 -31.95
N LYS A 256 3.47 52.74 -32.33
CA LYS A 256 4.34 53.90 -32.12
C LYS A 256 4.01 55.06 -33.08
N ASP A 257 3.21 54.81 -34.11
CA ASP A 257 2.73 55.78 -35.11
C ASP A 257 1.61 56.73 -34.60
N GLY A 258 1.36 56.80 -33.28
CA GLY A 258 0.40 57.72 -32.67
C GLY A 258 -1.08 57.38 -32.92
N ARG A 259 -1.38 56.31 -33.66
CA ARG A 259 -2.75 55.82 -33.90
C ARG A 259 -3.22 54.92 -32.75
N PRO A 260 -4.48 55.08 -32.28
CA PRO A 260 -5.04 54.20 -31.26
C PRO A 260 -5.08 52.75 -31.75
N LEU A 261 -4.56 51.83 -30.91
CA LEU A 261 -4.48 50.40 -31.22
C LEU A 261 -5.86 49.83 -31.62
N PRO A 262 -5.95 49.03 -32.70
CA PRO A 262 -7.15 48.30 -33.04
C PRO A 262 -7.64 47.45 -31.86
N ALA A 263 -8.96 47.35 -31.68
CA ALA A 263 -9.54 46.56 -30.59
C ALA A 263 -9.10 45.07 -30.63
N ARG A 264 -8.77 44.56 -31.82
CA ARG A 264 -8.20 43.21 -32.03
C ARG A 264 -6.77 43.10 -31.51
N ASP A 265 -5.91 44.06 -31.83
CA ASP A 265 -4.50 44.08 -31.41
C ASP A 265 -4.36 44.29 -29.91
N LYS A 266 -5.26 45.07 -29.30
CA LYS A 266 -5.35 45.25 -27.84
C LYS A 266 -5.71 43.94 -27.12
N ARG A 267 -6.55 43.08 -27.73
CA ARG A 267 -6.87 41.74 -27.19
C ARG A 267 -5.71 40.77 -27.36
N ALA A 268 -5.06 40.79 -28.53
CA ALA A 268 -3.88 39.96 -28.80
C ALA A 268 -2.73 40.29 -27.84
N LEU A 269 -2.46 41.58 -27.61
CA LEU A 269 -1.42 42.03 -26.68
C LEU A 269 -1.69 41.55 -25.24
N LYS A 270 -2.94 41.65 -24.76
CA LYS A 270 -3.33 41.11 -23.44
C LYS A 270 -3.09 39.60 -23.34
N GLN A 271 -3.45 38.85 -24.39
CA GLN A 271 -3.25 37.40 -24.44
C GLN A 271 -1.76 37.01 -24.40
N PHE A 272 -0.91 37.76 -25.12
CA PHE A 272 0.54 37.54 -25.09
C PHE A 272 1.15 37.92 -23.73
N GLU A 273 0.71 39.02 -23.11
CA GLU A 273 1.14 39.37 -21.74
C GLU A 273 0.74 38.32 -20.70
N GLU A 274 -0.46 37.74 -20.83
CA GLU A 274 -0.91 36.65 -19.96
C GLU A 274 -0.06 35.39 -20.15
N ARG A 275 0.20 35.00 -21.41
CA ARG A 275 1.12 33.88 -21.72
C ARG A 275 2.50 34.11 -21.12
N LEU A 276 3.08 35.29 -21.31
CA LEU A 276 4.39 35.65 -20.77
C LEU A 276 4.43 35.58 -19.23
N ARG A 277 3.37 36.00 -18.55
CA ARG A 277 3.25 35.86 -17.08
C ARG A 277 3.22 34.39 -16.66
N THR A 278 2.55 33.53 -17.41
CA THR A 278 2.50 32.09 -17.12
C THR A 278 3.85 31.41 -17.34
N LEU A 279 4.56 31.73 -18.44
CA LEU A 279 5.87 31.17 -18.76
C LEU A 279 6.94 31.61 -17.74
N LYS A 280 6.99 32.91 -17.37
CA LYS A 280 7.89 33.42 -16.31
C LYS A 280 7.56 32.89 -14.91
N LYS A 281 6.31 32.47 -14.65
CA LYS A 281 5.96 31.80 -13.39
C LYS A 281 6.50 30.36 -13.37
N ARG A 282 6.39 29.63 -14.48
CA ARG A 282 6.95 28.27 -14.63
C ARG A 282 8.47 28.25 -14.53
N GLU A 283 9.14 29.23 -15.13
CA GLU A 283 10.59 29.39 -15.07
C GLU A 283 11.09 29.51 -13.63
N ARG A 284 10.52 30.42 -12.83
CA ARG A 284 10.85 30.58 -11.40
C ARG A 284 10.60 29.31 -10.57
N HIS A 285 9.60 28.51 -10.93
CA HIS A 285 9.37 27.21 -10.29
C HIS A 285 10.42 26.18 -10.66
N LEU A 286 10.81 26.10 -11.93
CA LEU A 286 11.91 25.23 -12.39
C LEU A 286 13.24 25.63 -11.73
N GLU A 287 13.46 26.92 -11.51
CA GLU A 287 14.65 27.50 -10.86
C GLU A 287 14.74 27.19 -9.37
N PHE A 288 13.60 27.26 -8.67
CA PHE A 288 13.50 26.83 -7.28
C PHE A 288 13.74 25.32 -7.14
N ILE A 289 13.25 24.52 -8.08
CA ILE A 289 13.47 23.07 -8.10
C ILE A 289 14.95 22.77 -8.36
N GLU A 290 15.59 23.47 -9.29
CA GLU A 290 17.00 23.27 -9.66
C GLU A 290 17.97 23.66 -8.54
N ASN A 291 17.74 24.78 -7.85
CA ASN A 291 18.62 25.31 -6.80
C ASN A 291 18.40 24.73 -5.40
N SER A 292 17.36 23.91 -5.18
CA SER A 292 17.12 23.33 -3.86
C SER A 292 18.08 22.16 -3.62
N TRP A 293 18.77 22.15 -2.46
CA TRP A 293 19.63 21.05 -1.96
C TRP A 293 19.00 19.65 -2.14
N TRP A 294 17.67 19.59 -2.17
CA TRP A 294 16.84 18.44 -2.50
C TRP A 294 17.15 17.76 -3.84
N THR A 295 17.62 18.44 -4.89
CA THR A 295 17.97 17.79 -6.18
C THR A 295 19.33 17.10 -6.14
N LYS A 296 20.31 17.65 -5.43
CA LYS A 296 21.60 16.96 -5.17
C LYS A 296 21.41 15.77 -4.25
N PHE A 297 20.56 15.89 -3.23
CA PHE A 297 20.18 14.78 -2.36
C PHE A 297 19.37 13.71 -3.11
N CYS A 298 18.35 14.08 -3.92
CA CYS A 298 17.62 13.15 -4.79
C CYS A 298 18.49 12.53 -5.90
N GLY A 299 19.51 13.25 -6.38
CA GLY A 299 20.51 12.75 -7.33
C GLY A 299 21.42 11.71 -6.69
N ALA A 300 21.90 11.95 -5.47
CA ALA A 300 22.71 11.02 -4.69
C ALA A 300 21.90 9.80 -4.18
N LEU A 301 20.59 9.96 -3.97
CA LEU A 301 19.65 8.89 -3.65
C LEU A 301 19.15 8.11 -4.89
N ARG A 302 19.60 8.41 -6.12
CA ARG A 302 19.25 7.63 -7.31
C ARG A 302 19.52 6.12 -7.15
N PRO A 303 20.68 5.65 -6.67
CA PRO A 303 20.90 4.21 -6.46
C PRO A 303 19.94 3.60 -5.43
N LEU A 304 19.64 4.30 -4.33
CA LEU A 304 18.68 3.84 -3.32
C LEU A 304 17.22 3.86 -3.83
N LYS A 305 16.89 4.80 -4.73
CA LYS A 305 15.60 4.83 -5.44
C LYS A 305 15.48 3.64 -6.40
N MET A 306 16.57 3.12 -6.97
CA MET A 306 16.55 1.94 -7.84
C MET A 306 16.20 0.66 -7.07
N GLU A 307 16.73 0.49 -5.85
CA GLU A 307 16.40 -0.69 -5.03
C GLU A 307 14.99 -0.61 -4.43
N PHE A 308 14.55 0.56 -3.98
CA PHE A 308 13.21 0.74 -3.43
C PHE A 308 12.12 0.81 -4.53
N CYS A 309 12.43 1.27 -5.74
CA CYS A 309 11.51 1.21 -6.89
C CYS A 309 11.33 -0.21 -7.42
N SER A 310 12.29 -1.11 -7.29
CA SER A 310 12.12 -2.52 -7.70
C SER A 310 10.91 -3.18 -7.00
N CYS A 311 10.59 -2.75 -5.77
CA CYS A 311 9.42 -3.24 -5.03
C CYS A 311 8.11 -2.44 -5.26
N CYS A 312 8.12 -1.24 -5.87
CA CYS A 312 6.92 -0.40 -6.01
C CYS A 312 6.87 0.47 -7.31
N PRO A 313 6.95 -0.07 -8.55
CA PRO A 313 6.94 0.78 -9.76
C PRO A 313 5.57 1.32 -10.19
N GLY A 314 4.46 0.76 -9.72
CA GLY A 314 3.14 0.92 -10.38
C GLY A 314 2.27 2.11 -9.97
N TRP A 315 2.57 2.82 -8.88
CA TRP A 315 1.62 3.83 -8.36
C TRP A 315 1.71 5.19 -9.06
N SER A 316 2.88 5.59 -9.57
CA SER A 316 3.04 6.88 -10.25
C SER A 316 2.46 6.92 -11.69
N PRO A 317 2.58 5.88 -12.54
CA PRO A 317 2.01 5.91 -13.88
C PRO A 317 0.50 5.62 -13.92
N MET A 318 -0.07 4.83 -12.98
CA MET A 318 -1.53 4.57 -12.93
C MET A 318 -2.34 5.79 -12.46
N ALA A 319 -1.82 6.58 -11.51
CA ALA A 319 -2.50 7.80 -11.06
C ALA A 319 -2.60 8.87 -12.16
N GLN A 320 -1.60 8.93 -13.05
CA GLN A 320 -1.59 9.88 -14.16
C GLN A 320 -2.48 9.45 -15.34
N SER A 321 -2.62 8.13 -15.57
CA SER A 321 -3.42 7.58 -16.68
C SER A 321 -4.92 7.55 -16.39
N ARG A 322 -5.35 7.43 -15.12
CA ARG A 322 -6.79 7.58 -14.79
C ARG A 322 -7.30 9.02 -14.91
N LEU A 323 -6.46 10.02 -14.67
CA LEU A 323 -6.84 11.43 -14.83
C LEU A 323 -6.99 11.84 -16.30
N THR A 324 -6.22 11.24 -17.22
CA THR A 324 -6.36 11.49 -18.67
C THR A 324 -7.50 10.69 -19.31
N ALA A 325 -7.81 9.48 -18.83
CA ALA A 325 -8.93 8.70 -19.33
C ALA A 325 -10.32 9.25 -18.91
N SER A 326 -10.44 9.79 -17.69
CA SER A 326 -11.69 10.41 -17.21
C SER A 326 -12.00 11.74 -17.93
N SER A 327 -10.97 12.54 -18.21
CA SER A 327 -11.14 13.82 -18.92
C SER A 327 -11.43 13.68 -20.41
N ALA A 328 -10.94 12.62 -21.07
CA ALA A 328 -11.30 12.34 -22.46
C ALA A 328 -12.76 11.85 -22.62
N SER A 329 -13.27 11.07 -21.66
CA SER A 329 -14.65 10.56 -21.66
C SER A 329 -15.71 11.67 -21.48
N GLN A 330 -15.45 12.66 -20.62
CA GLN A 330 -16.38 13.77 -20.41
C GLN A 330 -16.43 14.77 -21.59
N VAL A 331 -15.32 14.95 -22.31
CA VAL A 331 -15.30 15.85 -23.48
C VAL A 331 -16.01 15.22 -24.69
N GLN A 332 -16.02 13.89 -24.80
CA GLN A 332 -16.66 13.20 -25.92
C GLN A 332 -18.20 13.04 -25.74
N ALA A 333 -18.70 13.09 -24.50
CA ALA A 333 -20.15 13.09 -24.22
C ALA A 333 -20.83 14.45 -24.46
N ILE A 334 -20.08 15.56 -24.47
CA ILE A 334 -20.62 16.93 -24.68
C ILE A 334 -20.68 17.32 -26.17
N LEU A 335 -20.01 16.57 -27.06
CA LEU A 335 -19.85 16.92 -28.49
C LEU A 335 -20.71 16.11 -29.47
N LEU A 336 -21.62 15.25 -29.00
CA LEU A 336 -22.54 14.53 -29.90
C LEU A 336 -23.77 15.40 -30.23
N PRO A 337 -24.02 15.72 -31.52
CA PRO A 337 -25.23 16.40 -31.94
C PRO A 337 -26.43 15.44 -31.88
N GLN A 338 -27.51 15.89 -31.26
CA GLN A 338 -28.80 15.20 -31.19
C GLN A 338 -29.38 14.96 -32.60
N PRO A 339 -29.99 13.79 -32.88
CA PRO A 339 -30.67 13.54 -34.14
C PRO A 339 -31.97 14.36 -34.25
N PRO A 340 -32.31 14.87 -35.44
CA PRO A 340 -33.59 15.54 -35.67
C PRO A 340 -34.74 14.53 -35.67
N LYS A 341 -35.91 15.00 -35.20
CA LYS A 341 -37.17 14.24 -35.10
C LYS A 341 -37.67 13.72 -36.44
#